data_AF-A0A8S3KBZ9-F1
#
_entry.id   AF-A0A8S3KBZ9-F1
#
_cell.length_a   1.000
_cell.length_b   1.000
_cell.length_c   1.000
_cell.angle_alpha   90.00
_cell.angle_beta   90.00
_cell.angle_gamma   90.00
#
_symmetry.space_group_name_H-M   'P 1'
#
loop_
_entity.id
_entity.type
_entity.pdbx_description
1 polymer ?
#
loop_
_entity_poly.entity_id
_entity_poly.type
_entity_poly.pdbx_seq_one_letter_code
_entity_poly.pdbx_strand_id
1 'polypeptide(L)'
;LQCAVQGSIERPYEFTFTKDGRPLENNVEVHPNGLLIIRNAQAGDSGRYRCEVNFPRAPHAGAQESSYDLRVEGSYSSAESSGQGYQYGTA
;
A
#
# COMPACT_ATOMS: atom_id res chain seq x y z
N LEU A 1 4.92 -1.43 4.45
CA LEU A 1 5.39 -0.10 4.89
C LEU A 1 5.09 0.04 6.38
N GLN A 2 6.03 0.50 7.20
CA GLN A 2 5.86 0.56 8.67
C GLN A 2 5.86 2.00 9.17
N CYS A 3 4.90 2.36 10.01
CA CYS A 3 4.86 3.64 10.69
C CYS A 3 5.61 3.53 12.03
N ALA A 4 6.64 4.35 12.23
CA ALA A 4 7.45 4.29 13.44
C ALA A 4 6.98 5.33 14.46
N VAL A 5 6.54 4.88 15.64
CA VAL A 5 6.17 5.74 16.76
C VAL A 5 7.31 5.81 17.78
N GLN A 6 7.69 7.02 18.17
CA GLN A 6 8.56 7.22 19.33
C GLN A 6 7.70 7.28 20.60
N GLY A 7 7.66 6.18 21.36
CA GLY A 7 6.88 6.07 22.59
C GLY A 7 6.62 4.63 23.00
N SER A 8 6.05 4.43 24.18
CA SER A 8 5.66 3.11 24.66
C SER A 8 4.24 2.74 24.18
N ILE A 9 4.09 1.53 23.62
CA ILE A 9 2.84 0.94 23.06
C ILE A 9 1.68 0.85 24.10
N GLU A 10 1.93 1.31 25.32
CA GLU A 10 1.02 1.39 26.46
C GLU A 10 -0.17 2.36 26.22
N ARG A 11 -0.15 3.13 25.13
CA ARG A 11 -1.21 4.06 24.72
C ARG A 11 -1.86 3.55 23.42
N PRO A 12 -3.20 3.57 23.29
CA PRO A 12 -3.81 3.30 22.00
C PRO A 12 -3.41 4.39 21.00
N TYR A 13 -2.67 3.98 19.96
CA TYR A 13 -2.36 4.80 18.80
C TYR A 13 -3.36 4.50 17.70
N GLU A 14 -3.75 5.53 16.96
CA GLU A 14 -4.53 5.35 15.76
C GLU A 14 -3.65 5.69 14.56
N PHE A 15 -3.52 4.72 13.65
CA PHE A 15 -2.72 4.87 12.44
C PHE A 15 -3.64 5.13 11.26
N THR A 16 -3.42 6.23 10.56
CA THR A 16 -4.12 6.58 9.33
C THR A 16 -3.14 6.55 8.18
N PHE A 17 -3.47 5.83 7.11
CA PHE A 17 -2.63 5.75 5.92
C PHE A 17 -3.35 6.34 4.72
N THR A 18 -2.59 7.05 3.89
CA THR A 18 -3.05 7.58 2.61
C THR A 18 -2.02 7.30 1.51
N LYS A 19 -2.50 7.22 0.27
CA LYS A 19 -1.67 7.13 -0.93
C LYS A 19 -1.94 8.36 -1.79
N ASP A 20 -0.92 9.19 -2.02
CA ASP A 20 -1.04 10.43 -2.81
C ASP A 20 -2.16 11.37 -2.32
N GLY A 21 -2.41 11.38 -1.00
CA GLY A 21 -3.49 12.15 -0.37
C GLY A 21 -4.89 11.57 -0.55
N ARG A 22 -5.00 10.34 -1.07
CA ARG A 22 -6.26 9.61 -1.28
C ARG A 22 -6.37 8.43 -0.31
N PRO A 23 -7.60 7.97 -0.03
CA PRO A 23 -7.80 6.72 0.70
C PRO A 23 -7.15 5.54 -0.02
N LEU A 24 -6.77 4.52 0.75
CA LEU A 24 -6.08 3.34 0.24
C LEU A 24 -6.98 2.50 -0.67
N GLU A 25 -6.34 1.76 -1.57
CA GLU A 25 -6.98 0.81 -2.48
C GLU A 25 -7.34 -0.51 -1.77
N ASN A 26 -8.23 -1.30 -2.38
CA ASN A 26 -8.79 -2.52 -1.76
C ASN A 26 -7.77 -3.64 -1.55
N ASN A 27 -6.62 -3.59 -2.22
CA ASN A 27 -5.54 -4.57 -2.08
C ASN A 27 -4.61 -4.28 -0.89
N VAL A 28 -4.91 -3.25 -0.09
CA VAL A 28 -4.09 -2.83 1.05
C VAL A 28 -4.73 -3.26 2.37
N GLU A 29 -3.91 -3.78 3.27
CA GLU A 29 -4.28 -4.17 4.63
C GLU A 29 -3.50 -3.33 5.64
N VAL A 30 -4.19 -2.72 6.61
CA VAL A 30 -3.59 -1.92 7.68
C VAL A 30 -3.74 -2.65 9.01
N HIS A 31 -2.61 -2.91 9.65
CA HIS A 31 -2.55 -3.55 10.96
C HIS A 31 -2.50 -2.51 12.09
N PRO A 32 -3.03 -2.86 13.29
CA PRO A 32 -3.04 -1.96 14.44
C PRO A 32 -1.65 -1.65 15.01
N ASN A 33 -0.60 -2.37 14.58
CA ASN A 33 0.79 -2.07 14.92
C ASN A 33 1.44 -1.02 14.01
N GLY A 34 0.67 -0.39 13.11
CA GLY A 34 1.20 0.57 12.15
C GLY A 34 1.90 -0.06 10.94
N LEU A 35 1.59 -1.32 10.62
CA LEU A 35 2.07 -2.00 9.41
C LEU A 35 1.00 -1.93 8.31
N LEU A 36 1.40 -1.43 7.14
CA LEU A 36 0.63 -1.48 5.91
C LEU A 36 1.20 -2.54 4.98
N ILE A 37 0.35 -3.47 4.53
CA ILE A 37 0.68 -4.56 3.61
C ILE A 37 -0.08 -4.35 2.30
N ILE A 38 0.63 -4.37 1.17
CA ILE A 38 0.03 -4.34 -0.17
C ILE A 38 0.05 -5.77 -0.71
N ARG A 39 -1.12 -6.34 -0.95
CA ARG A 39 -1.25 -7.70 -1.48
C ARG A 39 -1.24 -7.66 -3.00
N ASN A 40 -0.48 -8.59 -3.61
CA ASN A 40 -0.37 -8.71 -5.07
C ASN A 40 0.02 -7.37 -5.74
N ALA A 41 1.15 -6.79 -5.31
CA ALA A 41 1.58 -5.46 -5.75
C ALA A 41 1.72 -5.37 -7.29
N GLN A 42 1.15 -4.32 -7.86
CA GLN A 42 1.14 -4.00 -9.29
C GLN A 42 1.78 -2.63 -9.53
N ALA A 43 2.14 -2.34 -10.79
CA ALA A 43 2.72 -1.05 -11.14
C ALA A 43 1.84 0.15 -10.70
N GLY A 44 0.52 -0.02 -10.70
CA GLY A 44 -0.46 0.95 -10.23
C GLY A 44 -0.39 1.26 -8.74
N ASP A 45 0.18 0.36 -7.91
CA ASP A 45 0.39 0.60 -6.48
C ASP A 45 1.55 1.56 -6.20
N SER A 46 2.32 1.94 -7.22
CA SER A 46 3.34 2.98 -7.05
C SER A 46 2.71 4.30 -6.63
N GLY A 47 3.40 5.05 -5.76
CA GLY A 47 2.93 6.33 -5.26
C GLY A 47 3.54 6.70 -3.92
N ARG A 48 3.16 7.88 -3.41
CA ARG A 48 3.65 8.38 -2.12
C ARG A 48 2.67 8.00 -1.02
N TYR A 49 3.09 7.06 -0.19
CA TYR A 49 2.35 6.62 0.98
C TYR A 49 2.69 7.49 2.18
N ARG A 50 1.68 7.90 2.94
CA ARG A 50 1.83 8.67 4.16
C ARG A 50 1.11 7.96 5.29
N CYS A 51 1.77 7.87 6.44
CA CYS A 51 1.18 7.46 7.69
C CYS A 51 1.10 8.66 8.64
N GLU A 52 -0.05 8.83 9.28
CA GLU A 52 -0.29 9.78 10.36
C GLU A 52 -0.66 9.01 11.63
N VAL A 53 0.01 9.37 12.73
CA VAL A 53 -0.21 8.79 14.05
C VAL A 53 -0.97 9.79 14.89
N ASN A 54 -2.16 9.39 15.33
CA ASN A 54 -2.97 10.17 16.25
C ASN A 54 -2.80 9.65 17.69
N PHE A 55 -2.66 10.59 18.63
CA PHE A 55 -2.47 10.34 20.05
C PHE A 55 -3.71 10.78 20.84
N PRO A 56 -4.81 10.00 20.84
CA PRO A 56 -6.08 10.41 21.46
C PRO A 56 -5.96 10.69 22.97
N ARG A 57 -4.94 10.11 23.63
CA ARG A 57 -4.65 10.30 25.06
C ARG A 57 -3.56 11.34 25.34
N ALA A 58 -3.01 11.97 24.30
CA ALA A 58 -2.00 13.01 24.42
C ALA A 58 -2.16 14.04 23.28
N PRO A 59 -3.25 14.83 23.26
CA PRO A 59 -3.54 15.76 22.16
C PRO A 59 -2.46 16.84 21.96
N HIS A 60 -1.66 17.12 23.00
CA HIS A 60 -0.54 18.06 22.95
C HIS A 60 0.78 17.44 22.46
N ALA A 61 0.84 16.12 22.25
CA ALA A 61 2.06 15.45 21.81
C ALA A 61 2.43 15.76 20.34
N GLY A 62 1.52 16.39 19.59
CA GLY A 62 1.66 16.62 18.16
C GLY A 62 1.41 15.34 17.36
N ALA A 63 0.85 15.47 16.17
CA ALA A 63 0.73 14.35 15.25
C ALA A 63 2.11 13.97 14.73
N GLN A 64 2.36 12.67 14.60
CA GLN A 64 3.60 12.18 13.98
C GLN A 64 3.29 11.69 12.57
N GLU A 65 4.11 12.07 11.59
CA GLU A 65 3.94 11.67 10.18
C GLU A 65 5.18 10.93 9.67
N SER A 66 4.98 9.93 8.80
CA SER A 66 6.03 9.30 8.01
C SER A 66 5.59 9.17 6.55
N SER A 67 6.46 9.54 5.61
CA SER A 67 6.23 9.47 4.17
C SER A 67 7.16 8.47 3.49
N TYR A 68 6.62 7.66 2.58
CA TYR A 68 7.32 6.62 1.82
C TYR A 68 7.00 6.75 0.34
N ASP A 69 8.02 6.89 -0.51
CA ASP A 69 7.86 6.80 -1.96
C ASP A 69 8.01 5.33 -2.37
N LEU A 70 6.93 4.73 -2.85
CA LEU A 70 6.91 3.34 -3.30
C LEU A 70 6.91 3.30 -4.82
N ARG A 71 7.86 2.56 -5.39
CA ARG A 71 7.90 2.24 -6.80
C ARG A 71 7.84 0.73 -6.98
N VAL A 72 6.77 0.27 -7.63
CA VAL A 72 6.58 -1.14 -7.96
C VAL A 72 6.94 -1.34 -9.43
N GLU A 73 8.05 -2.03 -9.65
CA GLU A 73 8.47 -2.38 -11.00
C GLU A 73 7.76 -3.67 -11.44
N GLY A 74 7.08 -3.63 -12.59
CA GLY A 74 6.45 -4.80 -13.17
C GLY A 74 6.05 -4.58 -14.62
N SER A 75 6.42 -5.51 -15.49
CA SER A 75 5.85 -5.65 -16.83
C SER A 75 4.67 -6.62 -16.75
N TYR A 76 3.44 -6.12 -16.82
CA TYR A 76 2.30 -6.98 -17.09
C TYR A 76 2.40 -7.46 -18.55
N SER A 77 3.11 -8.56 -18.79
CA SER A 77 3.15 -9.18 -20.10
C SER A 77 1.82 -9.90 -20.31
N SER A 78 0.82 -9.20 -20.86
CA SER A 78 -0.40 -9.79 -21.41
C SER A 78 -0.16 -10.64 -22.68
N ALA A 79 1.11 -10.93 -23.00
CA ALA A 79 1.52 -11.67 -24.18
C ALA A 79 1.75 -13.16 -23.90
N GLU A 80 0.76 -13.85 -23.34
CA GLU A 80 0.57 -15.30 -23.52
C GLU A 80 -0.93 -15.65 -23.55
N SER A 81 -1.71 -14.89 -24.34
CA SER A 81 -2.78 -15.51 -25.11
C SER A 81 -2.24 -15.70 -26.52
N SER A 82 -1.36 -16.70 -26.67
CA SER A 82 -1.01 -17.20 -27.99
C SER A 82 -2.28 -17.75 -28.60
N GLY A 83 -2.94 -16.93 -29.42
CA GLY A 83 -3.93 -17.38 -30.38
C GLY A 83 -3.29 -18.42 -31.28
N GLN A 84 -3.40 -19.69 -30.91
CA GLN A 84 -3.16 -20.81 -31.80
C GLN A 84 -4.36 -20.88 -32.74
N GLY A 85 -4.26 -20.12 -33.84
CA GLY A 85 -5.13 -20.30 -35.00
C GLY A 85 -4.96 -21.71 -35.52
N TYR A 86 -5.98 -22.54 -35.36
CA TYR A 86 -6.07 -23.82 -36.04
C TYR A 86 -6.24 -23.56 -37.54
N GLN A 87 -5.16 -23.68 -38.31
CA GLN A 87 -5.27 -23.80 -39.77
C GLN A 87 -5.76 -25.22 -40.09
N TYR A 88 -7.05 -25.37 -40.39
CA TYR A 88 -7.52 -26.54 -41.13
C TYR A 88 -7.10 -26.38 -42.58
N GLY A 89 -6.00 -27.05 -42.93
CA GLY A 89 -5.59 -27.26 -44.32
C GLY A 89 -6.57 -28.23 -45.00
N THR A 90 -7.18 -27.77 -46.06
CA THR A 90 -7.91 -28.56 -47.05
C THR A 90 -6.98 -29.50 -47.83
N ALA A 91 -7.40 -30.75 -48.01
CA ALA A 91 -7.04 -31.61 -49.15
C ALA A 91 -8.21 -32.55 -49.44
#